data_AF-A0A0J6HDN0-F1
#
_entry.id   AF-A0A0J6HDN0-F1
#
_cell.length_a   1.000
_cell.length_b   1.000
_cell.length_c   1.000
_cell.angle_alpha   90.00
_cell.angle_beta   90.00
_cell.angle_gamma   90.00
#
_symmetry.space_group_name_H-M   'P 1'
#
loop_
_entity.id
_entity.type
_entity.pdbx_description
1 polymer ?
#
loop_
_entity_poly.entity_id
_entity_poly.type
_entity_poly.pdbx_seq_one_letter_code
_entity_poly.pdbx_strand_id
1 'polypeptide(L)'
;MTQCFKEHPIDDQRLNHNSTPVADCECKEVRLYGSKTLVTDVPILTCSCLWRTYQREAEKIVAPDGELIADPVERNRAINAAYARLWLHDRRFQWAGLAAFASKQVGCGLLHAADSIDLIRDEYEARQRLRDSRRESGILTPDRMSEQAGALRDYKEADARNPVPSVDFRSAEEDLSLVQQQFRHVYDMMALGNTTLFLDVYPLHEFYAKRGLKELKQCLDARVEIYGHPKFPVLWPVGQEKLQFGRDYPEVLLAFEAIEAGDIARSVEYLALHEQKNILQPTIYKDRQLTALLRGNHASYVTGFPSGVAQAIELTLTSQCQRVTDGRTIGFGSNPLADLSEINQRMEFVLQAAARFDQMLNDHNRNALEQSINEIVSSGSKL
;
A
#
# COMPACT_ATOMS: atom_id res chain seq x y z
N MET A 1 21.39 -7.42 14.12
CA MET A 1 20.99 -6.80 12.84
C MET A 1 19.99 -7.74 12.18
N THR A 2 18.74 -7.32 12.07
CA THR A 2 17.71 -8.05 11.31
C THR A 2 18.08 -7.92 9.83
N GLN A 3 18.22 -9.07 9.16
CA GLN A 3 18.53 -9.11 7.73
C GLN A 3 17.33 -8.57 6.95
N CYS A 4 17.45 -7.36 6.38
CA CYS A 4 16.37 -6.68 5.65
C CYS A 4 16.12 -7.33 4.28
N PHE A 5 17.20 -7.66 3.57
CA PHE A 5 17.16 -8.28 2.25
C PHE A 5 17.73 -9.69 2.33
N LYS A 6 17.17 -10.58 1.51
CA LYS A 6 17.76 -11.89 1.31
C LYS A 6 19.08 -11.75 0.55
N GLU A 7 20.10 -12.49 0.95
CA GLU A 7 21.34 -12.57 0.15
C GLU A 7 21.15 -13.55 -0.99
N HIS A 8 21.56 -13.15 -2.19
CA HIS A 8 21.61 -14.00 -3.37
C HIS A 8 23.03 -14.08 -3.92
N PRO A 9 23.47 -15.23 -4.46
CA PRO A 9 24.78 -15.33 -5.09
C PRO A 9 24.99 -14.32 -6.24
N ILE A 10 23.91 -13.88 -6.87
CA ILE A 10 23.96 -12.88 -7.95
C ILE A 10 24.34 -11.48 -7.44
N ASP A 11 24.20 -11.21 -6.14
CA ASP A 11 24.49 -9.90 -5.52
C ASP A 11 25.98 -9.56 -5.59
N ASP A 12 26.86 -10.56 -5.66
CA ASP A 12 28.31 -10.39 -5.78
C ASP A 12 28.86 -10.68 -7.19
N GLN A 13 28.01 -11.20 -8.09
CA GLN A 13 28.41 -11.54 -9.46
C GLN A 13 28.50 -10.31 -10.35
N ARG A 14 29.38 -10.32 -11.34
CA ARG A 14 29.52 -9.22 -12.30
C ARG A 14 28.42 -9.27 -13.35
N LEU A 15 27.79 -8.12 -13.59
CA LEU A 15 26.80 -7.96 -14.64
C LEU A 15 27.40 -8.24 -16.02
N ASN A 16 26.66 -8.91 -16.90
CA ASN A 16 27.06 -9.34 -18.24
C ASN A 16 28.25 -10.32 -18.28
N HIS A 17 28.51 -11.01 -17.17
CA HIS A 17 29.47 -12.11 -17.11
C HIS A 17 28.78 -13.44 -16.85
N ASN A 18 29.51 -14.53 -17.09
CA ASN A 18 29.03 -15.87 -16.83
C ASN A 18 28.78 -16.08 -15.34
N SER A 19 27.57 -16.51 -14.98
CA SER A 19 27.19 -16.79 -13.59
C SER A 19 27.72 -18.15 -13.10
N THR A 20 28.16 -18.99 -14.04
CA THR A 20 28.71 -20.33 -13.80
C THR A 20 30.03 -20.45 -14.58
N PRO A 21 31.10 -21.03 -13.99
CA PRO A 21 32.32 -21.31 -14.72
C PRO A 21 32.04 -22.14 -15.98
N VAL A 22 32.70 -21.83 -17.10
CA VAL A 22 32.47 -22.52 -18.38
C VAL A 22 32.74 -24.03 -18.28
N ALA A 23 33.68 -24.44 -17.43
CA ALA A 23 33.99 -25.83 -17.17
C ALA A 23 32.82 -26.63 -16.56
N ASP A 24 31.90 -25.94 -15.89
CA ASP A 24 30.75 -26.53 -15.19
C ASP A 24 29.45 -26.37 -16.00
N CYS A 25 29.53 -25.82 -17.21
CA CYS A 25 28.37 -25.58 -18.08
C CYS A 25 28.00 -26.83 -18.88
N GLU A 26 26.70 -27.00 -19.15
CA GLU A 26 26.19 -28.14 -19.91
C GLU A 26 26.69 -28.08 -21.37
N CYS A 27 27.29 -29.17 -21.84
CA CYS A 27 27.68 -29.35 -23.23
C CYS A 27 26.69 -30.25 -23.93
N LYS A 28 26.08 -29.76 -25.02
CA LYS A 28 25.15 -30.52 -25.86
C LYS A 28 25.65 -30.60 -27.29
N GLU A 29 25.44 -31.74 -27.93
CA GLU A 29 25.77 -31.91 -29.34
C GLU A 29 24.60 -31.39 -30.19
N VAL A 30 24.85 -30.36 -30.99
CA VAL A 30 23.86 -29.74 -31.87
C VAL A 30 24.37 -29.81 -33.31
N ARG A 31 23.46 -30.05 -34.26
CA ARG A 31 23.80 -30.02 -35.67
C ARG A 31 23.76 -28.57 -36.18
N LEU A 32 24.92 -27.98 -36.41
CA LEU A 32 25.07 -26.62 -36.94
C LEU A 32 25.79 -26.70 -38.29
N TYR A 33 25.27 -26.01 -39.30
CA TYR A 33 25.86 -25.98 -40.64
C TYR A 33 26.15 -27.36 -41.27
N GLY A 34 25.32 -28.37 -40.96
CA GLY A 34 25.45 -29.72 -41.49
C GLY A 34 26.40 -30.65 -40.74
N SER A 35 27.23 -30.15 -39.83
CA SER A 35 28.13 -30.93 -38.97
C SER A 35 27.63 -31.01 -37.53
N LYS A 36 28.08 -32.06 -36.81
CA LYS A 36 27.82 -32.21 -35.37
C LYS A 36 28.81 -31.33 -34.61
N THR A 37 28.30 -30.42 -33.79
CA THR A 37 29.10 -29.45 -33.04
C THR A 37 28.74 -29.54 -31.56
N LEU A 38 29.75 -29.58 -30.69
CA LEU A 38 29.57 -29.43 -29.25
C LEU A 38 29.33 -27.95 -28.95
N VAL A 39 28.19 -27.66 -28.34
CA VAL A 39 27.78 -26.32 -27.91
C VAL A 39 27.70 -26.33 -26.38
N THR A 40 28.34 -25.35 -25.75
CA THR A 40 28.27 -25.14 -24.31
C THR A 40 27.30 -23.99 -24.03
N ASP A 41 26.26 -24.24 -23.25
CA ASP A 41 25.32 -23.20 -22.83
C ASP A 41 25.88 -22.48 -21.59
N VAL A 42 26.29 -21.22 -21.75
CA VAL A 42 26.86 -20.42 -20.66
C VAL A 42 25.79 -19.46 -20.12
N PRO A 43 25.35 -19.60 -18.85
CA PRO A 43 24.40 -18.66 -18.26
C PRO A 43 25.08 -17.32 -17.97
N ILE A 44 24.47 -16.23 -18.45
CA ILE A 44 24.98 -14.85 -18.26
C ILE A 44 24.03 -14.10 -17.33
N LEU A 45 24.60 -13.43 -16.33
CA LEU A 45 23.83 -12.53 -15.46
C LEU A 45 23.47 -11.25 -16.23
N THR A 46 22.19 -11.02 -16.47
CA THR A 46 21.68 -9.83 -17.16
C THR A 46 20.92 -8.91 -16.21
N CYS A 47 20.62 -7.68 -16.63
CA CYS A 47 19.76 -6.77 -15.88
C CYS A 47 18.39 -7.38 -15.59
N SER A 48 17.79 -8.09 -16.56
CA SER A 48 16.51 -8.76 -16.38
C SER A 48 16.59 -9.88 -15.33
N CYS A 49 17.75 -10.55 -15.19
CA CYS A 49 17.96 -11.54 -14.12
C CYS A 49 17.96 -10.89 -12.72
N LEU A 50 18.63 -9.74 -12.56
CA LEU A 50 18.64 -8.97 -11.32
C LEU A 50 17.23 -8.48 -10.97
N TRP A 51 16.55 -7.81 -11.92
CA TRP A 51 15.20 -7.32 -11.70
C TRP A 51 14.20 -8.41 -11.35
N ARG A 52 14.25 -9.56 -12.04
CA ARG A 52 13.39 -10.71 -11.68
C ARG A 52 13.64 -11.19 -10.25
N THR A 53 14.87 -11.14 -9.78
CA THR A 53 15.21 -11.60 -8.43
C THR A 53 14.64 -10.64 -7.39
N TYR A 54 14.95 -9.35 -7.48
CA TYR A 54 14.48 -8.35 -6.51
C TYR A 54 12.96 -8.12 -6.60
N GLN A 55 12.37 -8.18 -7.80
CA GLN A 55 10.91 -8.14 -7.94
C GLN A 55 10.26 -9.32 -7.21
N ARG A 56 10.82 -10.53 -7.32
CA ARG A 56 10.28 -11.72 -6.62
C ARG A 56 10.44 -11.64 -5.12
N GLU A 57 11.52 -11.05 -4.60
CA GLU A 57 11.67 -10.86 -3.16
C GLU A 57 10.63 -9.86 -2.63
N ALA A 58 10.34 -8.78 -3.37
CA ALA A 58 9.22 -7.88 -3.05
C ALA A 58 7.86 -8.58 -3.13
N GLU A 59 7.61 -9.38 -4.18
CA GLU A 59 6.37 -10.12 -4.34
C GLU A 59 6.13 -11.09 -3.18
N LYS A 60 7.16 -11.81 -2.71
CA LYS A 60 7.03 -12.73 -1.56
C LYS A 60 6.58 -12.05 -0.26
N ILE A 61 6.78 -10.75 -0.12
CA ILE A 61 6.31 -10.00 1.06
C ILE A 61 4.79 -9.85 1.04
N VAL A 62 4.19 -9.70 -0.13
CA VAL A 62 2.74 -9.46 -0.30
C VAL A 62 1.98 -10.64 -0.89
N ALA A 63 2.70 -11.66 -1.35
CA ALA A 63 2.21 -12.86 -2.01
C ALA A 63 3.17 -14.05 -1.76
N PRO A 64 3.33 -14.51 -0.51
CA PRO A 64 4.31 -15.56 -0.16
C PRO A 64 4.07 -16.87 -0.91
N ASP A 65 2.80 -17.21 -1.18
CA ASP A 65 2.39 -18.42 -1.90
C ASP A 65 2.19 -18.20 -3.41
N GLY A 66 2.59 -17.03 -3.93
CA GLY A 66 2.43 -16.63 -5.33
C GLY A 66 1.08 -15.96 -5.67
N GLU A 67 0.15 -15.93 -4.72
CA GLU A 67 -1.08 -15.13 -4.77
C GLU A 67 -1.04 -14.05 -3.70
N LEU A 68 -1.64 -12.87 -3.98
CA LEU A 68 -1.71 -11.79 -2.99
C LEU A 68 -2.35 -12.28 -1.70
N ILE A 69 -1.77 -11.90 -0.55
CA ILE A 69 -2.38 -12.08 0.77
C ILE A 69 -3.82 -11.58 0.68
N ALA A 70 -4.77 -12.48 0.91
CA ALA A 70 -6.17 -12.26 0.60
C ALA A 70 -6.77 -11.12 1.43
N ASP A 71 -6.35 -10.99 2.69
CA ASP A 71 -6.72 -9.87 3.56
C ASP A 71 -5.85 -8.63 3.27
N PRO A 72 -6.42 -7.54 2.72
CA PRO A 72 -5.70 -6.29 2.53
C PRO A 72 -5.11 -5.68 3.79
N VAL A 73 -5.71 -5.89 4.97
CA VAL A 73 -5.18 -5.36 6.23
C VAL A 73 -3.89 -6.09 6.61
N GLU A 74 -3.89 -7.43 6.54
CA GLU A 74 -2.68 -8.24 6.72
C GLU A 74 -1.60 -7.88 5.69
N ARG A 75 -1.96 -7.80 4.41
CA ARG A 75 -1.04 -7.38 3.34
C ARG A 75 -0.43 -6.00 3.61
N ASN A 76 -1.24 -5.05 4.06
CA ASN A 76 -0.79 -3.70 4.41
C ASN A 76 0.20 -3.73 5.59
N ARG A 77 -0.02 -4.58 6.61
CA ARG A 77 0.94 -4.75 7.72
C ARG A 77 2.29 -5.25 7.24
N ALA A 78 2.31 -6.21 6.31
CA ALA A 78 3.55 -6.72 5.70
C ALA A 78 4.31 -5.60 4.96
N ILE A 79 3.60 -4.78 4.18
CA ILE A 79 4.15 -3.62 3.46
C ILE A 79 4.75 -2.60 4.44
N ASN A 80 4.00 -2.21 5.49
CA ASN A 80 4.46 -1.24 6.49
C ASN A 80 5.78 -1.69 7.13
N ALA A 81 5.83 -2.96 7.53
CA ALA A 81 7.01 -3.52 8.18
C ALA A 81 8.19 -3.64 7.21
N ALA A 82 7.95 -3.91 5.93
CA ALA A 82 9.00 -3.94 4.92
C ALA A 82 9.63 -2.56 4.71
N TYR A 83 8.83 -1.49 4.60
CA TYR A 83 9.36 -0.13 4.53
C TYR A 83 10.10 0.30 5.80
N ALA A 84 9.57 -0.06 6.98
CA ALA A 84 10.23 0.22 8.24
C ALA A 84 11.59 -0.50 8.34
N ARG A 85 11.67 -1.78 7.93
CA ARG A 85 12.93 -2.54 7.86
C ARG A 85 13.92 -1.91 6.87
N LEU A 86 13.42 -1.44 5.72
CA LEU A 86 14.23 -0.80 4.70
C LEU A 86 14.94 0.45 5.25
N TRP A 87 14.21 1.32 5.95
CA TRP A 87 14.81 2.50 6.58
C TRP A 87 15.76 2.14 7.73
N LEU A 88 15.42 1.15 8.56
CA LEU A 88 16.30 0.70 9.64
C LEU A 88 17.62 0.12 9.11
N HIS A 89 17.58 -0.50 7.92
CA HIS A 89 18.74 -1.03 7.22
C HIS A 89 19.66 0.09 6.70
N ASP A 90 19.10 1.09 6.03
CA ASP A 90 19.84 2.28 5.60
C ASP A 90 19.01 3.55 5.87
N ARG A 91 19.51 4.36 6.81
CA ARG A 91 18.83 5.59 7.27
C ARG A 91 18.75 6.67 6.20
N ARG A 92 19.52 6.56 5.10
CA ARG A 92 19.42 7.43 3.92
C ARG A 92 18.09 7.23 3.17
N PHE A 93 17.43 6.08 3.32
CA PHE A 93 16.11 5.82 2.73
C PHE A 93 14.99 6.50 3.52
N GLN A 94 15.10 7.80 3.80
CA GLN A 94 14.08 8.55 4.56
C GLN A 94 12.69 8.44 3.93
N TRP A 95 12.59 8.35 2.60
CA TRP A 95 11.30 8.11 1.92
C TRP A 95 10.66 6.81 2.41
N ALA A 96 11.43 5.72 2.58
CA ALA A 96 10.91 4.45 3.10
C ALA A 96 10.45 4.59 4.56
N GLY A 97 11.18 5.37 5.37
CA GLY A 97 10.78 5.67 6.75
C GLY A 97 9.44 6.40 6.81
N LEU A 98 9.25 7.41 5.97
CA LEU A 98 7.99 8.13 5.83
C LEU A 98 6.87 7.23 5.25
N ALA A 99 7.18 6.43 4.24
CA ALA A 99 6.26 5.49 3.60
C ALA A 99 5.73 4.44 4.59
N ALA A 100 6.53 4.02 5.57
CA ALA A 100 6.06 3.13 6.63
C ALA A 100 4.89 3.75 7.44
N PHE A 101 4.95 5.06 7.73
CA PHE A 101 3.86 5.77 8.41
C PHE A 101 2.67 6.02 7.48
N ALA A 102 2.93 6.40 6.22
CA ALA A 102 1.87 6.64 5.23
C ALA A 102 1.07 5.37 4.94
N SER A 103 1.77 4.25 4.72
CA SER A 103 1.16 2.93 4.53
C SER A 103 0.47 2.44 5.82
N LYS A 104 0.97 2.77 7.01
CA LYS A 104 0.24 2.54 8.28
C LYS A 104 -1.07 3.30 8.32
N GLN A 105 -1.07 4.57 7.90
CA GLN A 105 -2.29 5.38 7.84
C GLN A 105 -3.30 4.80 6.85
N VAL A 106 -2.83 4.27 5.70
CA VAL A 106 -3.68 3.51 4.78
C VAL A 106 -4.33 2.31 5.50
N GLY A 107 -3.55 1.55 6.27
CA GLY A 107 -4.07 0.43 7.07
C GLY A 107 -5.14 0.84 8.08
N CYS A 108 -5.00 2.00 8.72
CA CYS A 108 -6.03 2.55 9.61
C CYS A 108 -7.32 2.89 8.83
N GLY A 109 -7.20 3.41 7.62
CA GLY A 109 -8.35 3.64 6.73
C GLY A 109 -9.03 2.35 6.28
N LEU A 110 -8.25 1.30 5.99
CA LEU A 110 -8.79 -0.03 5.66
C LEU A 110 -9.61 -0.60 6.83
N LEU A 111 -9.07 -0.56 8.05
CA LEU A 111 -9.78 -0.98 9.27
C LEU A 111 -11.07 -0.18 9.45
N HIS A 112 -11.00 1.14 9.32
CA HIS A 112 -12.19 1.99 9.47
C HIS A 112 -13.28 1.68 8.43
N ALA A 113 -12.90 1.44 7.17
CA ALA A 113 -13.86 1.08 6.13
C ALA A 113 -14.49 -0.31 6.36
N ALA A 114 -13.68 -1.31 6.75
CA ALA A 114 -14.17 -2.64 7.09
C ALA A 114 -15.13 -2.61 8.29
N ASP A 115 -14.72 -1.95 9.39
CA ASP A 115 -15.55 -1.77 10.58
C ASP A 115 -16.86 -1.06 10.25
N SER A 116 -16.82 -0.04 9.40
CA SER A 116 -18.04 0.69 8.98
C SER A 116 -19.00 -0.20 8.18
N ILE A 117 -18.50 -1.06 7.28
CA ILE A 117 -19.32 -2.01 6.53
C ILE A 117 -20.02 -2.97 7.47
N ASP A 118 -19.30 -3.51 8.46
CA ASP A 118 -19.81 -4.46 9.43
C ASP A 118 -20.86 -3.84 10.35
N LEU A 119 -20.60 -2.63 10.87
CA LEU A 119 -21.55 -1.90 11.71
C LEU A 119 -22.85 -1.55 10.98
N ILE A 120 -22.80 -1.22 9.69
CA ILE A 120 -23.99 -1.00 8.85
C ILE A 120 -24.75 -2.33 8.64
N ARG A 121 -24.04 -3.44 8.48
CA ARG A 121 -24.67 -4.78 8.34
C ARG A 121 -25.38 -5.18 9.63
N ASP A 122 -24.73 -5.04 10.76
CA ASP A 122 -25.28 -5.39 12.08
C ASP A 122 -26.59 -4.64 12.38
N GLU A 123 -26.61 -3.34 12.07
CA GLU A 123 -27.79 -2.48 12.22
C GLU A 123 -28.95 -2.92 11.33
N TYR A 124 -28.66 -3.27 10.07
CA TYR A 124 -29.65 -3.81 9.16
C TYR A 124 -30.22 -5.15 9.63
N GLU A 125 -29.38 -6.10 10.04
CA GLU A 125 -29.82 -7.40 10.51
C GLU A 125 -30.68 -7.27 11.77
N ALA A 126 -30.26 -6.42 12.72
CA ALA A 126 -31.05 -6.13 13.91
C ALA A 126 -32.41 -5.51 13.57
N ARG A 127 -32.45 -4.61 12.57
CA ARG A 127 -33.71 -4.04 12.06
C ARG A 127 -34.60 -5.10 11.41
N GLN A 128 -34.05 -6.03 10.64
CA GLN A 128 -34.82 -7.12 10.01
C GLN A 128 -35.41 -8.06 11.07
N ARG A 129 -34.61 -8.49 12.06
CA ARG A 129 -35.12 -9.30 13.19
C ARG A 129 -36.26 -8.61 13.94
N LEU A 130 -36.16 -7.29 14.15
CA LEU A 130 -37.23 -6.50 14.74
C LEU A 130 -38.49 -6.43 13.85
N ARG A 131 -38.32 -6.35 12.52
CA ARG A 131 -39.44 -6.37 11.57
C ARG A 131 -40.12 -7.73 11.50
N ASP A 132 -39.35 -8.80 11.43
CA ASP A 132 -39.85 -10.18 11.32
C ASP A 132 -40.58 -10.59 12.60
N SER A 133 -40.02 -10.32 13.77
CA SER A 133 -40.69 -10.56 15.07
C SER A 133 -42.02 -9.81 15.22
N ARG A 134 -42.14 -8.60 14.63
CA ARG A 134 -43.41 -7.85 14.58
C ARG A 134 -44.38 -8.37 13.53
N ARG A 135 -43.87 -8.87 12.39
CA ARG A 135 -44.68 -9.42 11.30
C ARG A 135 -45.28 -10.77 11.68
N GLU A 136 -44.52 -11.64 12.33
CA GLU A 136 -44.97 -12.98 12.72
C GLU A 136 -45.97 -12.97 13.88
N SER A 137 -45.84 -12.02 14.82
CA SER A 137 -46.59 -12.06 16.08
C SER A 137 -47.55 -10.88 16.25
N GLY A 138 -47.41 -9.81 15.46
CA GLY A 138 -48.12 -8.57 15.69
C GLY A 138 -47.53 -7.76 16.84
N ILE A 139 -47.95 -6.50 16.97
CA ILE A 139 -47.34 -5.53 17.90
C ILE A 139 -47.73 -5.79 19.37
N LEU A 140 -48.80 -6.55 19.62
CA LEU A 140 -49.45 -6.68 20.93
C LEU A 140 -49.71 -8.13 21.34
N THR A 141 -48.83 -9.07 20.98
CA THR A 141 -48.85 -10.47 21.47
C THR A 141 -48.15 -10.58 22.83
N PRO A 142 -48.87 -10.82 23.94
CA PRO A 142 -48.30 -10.77 25.29
C PRO A 142 -47.19 -11.79 25.56
N ASP A 143 -47.29 -12.96 24.93
CA ASP A 143 -46.35 -14.08 25.03
C ASP A 143 -45.01 -13.82 24.34
N ARG A 144 -44.95 -12.88 23.38
CA ARG A 144 -43.73 -12.53 22.64
C ARG A 144 -43.19 -11.12 22.94
N MET A 145 -43.79 -10.40 23.89
CA MET A 145 -43.35 -9.04 24.26
C MET A 145 -41.89 -8.98 24.74
N SER A 146 -41.41 -10.00 25.46
CA SER A 146 -40.03 -10.04 25.95
C SER A 146 -39.02 -10.15 24.80
N GLU A 147 -39.31 -10.99 23.81
CA GLU A 147 -38.50 -11.19 22.61
C GLU A 147 -38.47 -9.93 21.75
N GLN A 148 -39.63 -9.31 21.51
CA GLN A 148 -39.73 -8.05 20.77
C GLN A 148 -39.02 -6.89 21.49
N ALA A 149 -39.04 -6.86 22.82
CA ALA A 149 -38.29 -5.89 23.61
C ALA A 149 -36.77 -6.13 23.54
N GLY A 150 -36.33 -7.40 23.48
CA GLY A 150 -34.95 -7.79 23.18
C GLY A 150 -34.51 -7.27 21.81
N ALA A 151 -35.23 -7.64 20.75
CA ALA A 151 -34.94 -7.21 19.38
C ALA A 151 -34.92 -5.68 19.22
N LEU A 152 -35.77 -4.95 19.96
CA LEU A 152 -35.75 -3.49 19.97
C LEU A 152 -34.52 -2.91 20.66
N ARG A 153 -34.04 -3.53 21.74
CA ARG A 153 -32.78 -3.13 22.41
C ARG A 153 -31.59 -3.37 21.48
N ASP A 154 -31.50 -4.55 20.90
CA ASP A 154 -30.42 -4.92 19.97
C ASP A 154 -30.38 -3.96 18.77
N TYR A 155 -31.55 -3.63 18.20
CA TYR A 155 -31.64 -2.62 17.15
C TYR A 155 -31.14 -1.25 17.60
N LYS A 156 -31.56 -0.76 18.77
CA LYS A 156 -31.10 0.55 19.28
C LYS A 156 -29.60 0.58 19.54
N GLU A 157 -29.02 -0.51 20.03
CA GLU A 157 -27.57 -0.62 20.26
C GLU A 157 -26.78 -0.69 18.95
N ALA A 158 -27.32 -1.35 17.92
CA ALA A 158 -26.71 -1.38 16.60
C ALA A 158 -26.85 -0.02 15.87
N ASP A 159 -28.02 0.62 15.95
CA ASP A 159 -28.30 1.96 15.41
C ASP A 159 -27.38 3.02 16.02
N ALA A 160 -27.13 2.95 17.34
CA ALA A 160 -26.21 3.85 18.04
C ALA A 160 -24.72 3.66 17.65
N ARG A 161 -24.35 2.49 17.12
CA ARG A 161 -22.99 2.19 16.66
C ARG A 161 -22.81 2.38 15.15
N ASN A 162 -23.88 2.41 14.38
CA ASN A 162 -23.82 2.65 12.93
C ASN A 162 -23.32 4.09 12.68
N PRO A 163 -22.25 4.30 11.89
CA PRO A 163 -21.76 5.64 11.59
C PRO A 163 -22.75 6.47 10.76
N VAL A 164 -23.62 5.83 9.97
CA VAL A 164 -24.59 6.44 9.04
C VAL A 164 -26.04 6.00 9.31
N PRO A 165 -26.59 6.24 10.51
CA PRO A 165 -27.97 5.84 10.80
C PRO A 165 -28.92 6.58 9.84
N SER A 166 -29.93 5.87 9.31
CA SER A 166 -31.00 6.39 8.43
C SER A 166 -30.67 6.75 6.96
N VAL A 167 -29.42 6.62 6.51
CA VAL A 167 -29.00 6.92 5.11
C VAL A 167 -28.84 5.64 4.26
N ASP A 168 -29.14 4.47 4.83
CA ASP A 168 -28.90 3.17 4.21
C ASP A 168 -29.98 2.79 3.18
N PHE A 169 -29.73 3.07 1.90
CA PHE A 169 -30.58 2.57 0.81
C PHE A 169 -30.06 1.22 0.31
N ARG A 170 -30.93 0.20 0.33
CA ARG A 170 -30.67 -1.13 -0.23
C ARG A 170 -31.66 -1.43 -1.35
N SER A 171 -31.14 -1.74 -2.54
CA SER A 171 -31.94 -2.36 -3.59
C SER A 171 -32.28 -3.79 -3.20
N ALA A 172 -33.46 -4.29 -3.61
CA ALA A 172 -33.90 -5.66 -3.28
C ALA A 172 -33.03 -6.76 -3.92
N GLU A 173 -32.18 -6.41 -4.89
CA GLU A 173 -31.31 -7.32 -5.63
C GLU A 173 -29.83 -7.26 -5.21
N GLU A 174 -29.46 -6.39 -4.26
CA GLU A 174 -28.06 -6.18 -3.86
C GLU A 174 -27.79 -6.58 -2.41
N ASP A 175 -26.71 -7.33 -2.18
CA ASP A 175 -26.30 -7.80 -0.85
C ASP A 175 -25.79 -6.65 0.06
N LEU A 176 -25.27 -5.58 -0.53
CA LEU A 176 -24.71 -4.42 0.15
C LEU A 176 -25.51 -3.16 -0.17
N SER A 177 -25.67 -2.29 0.83
CA SER A 177 -26.23 -0.96 0.60
C SER A 177 -25.31 -0.06 -0.21
N LEU A 178 -25.86 1.05 -0.74
CA LEU A 178 -25.07 2.05 -1.45
C LEU A 178 -23.89 2.57 -0.62
N VAL A 179 -24.09 2.80 0.69
CA VAL A 179 -23.02 3.29 1.57
C VAL A 179 -21.96 2.22 1.82
N GLN A 180 -22.38 0.96 2.01
CA GLN A 180 -21.44 -0.17 2.14
C GLN A 180 -20.62 -0.37 0.85
N GLN A 181 -21.23 -0.21 -0.32
CA GLN A 181 -20.53 -0.25 -1.61
C GLN A 181 -19.50 0.88 -1.73
N GLN A 182 -19.81 2.08 -1.24
CA GLN A 182 -18.87 3.20 -1.22
C GLN A 182 -17.67 2.93 -0.30
N PHE A 183 -17.89 2.43 0.92
CA PHE A 183 -16.81 2.03 1.82
C PHE A 183 -15.96 0.90 1.22
N ARG A 184 -16.60 -0.09 0.59
CA ARG A 184 -15.92 -1.18 -0.10
C ARG A 184 -15.06 -0.67 -1.25
N HIS A 185 -15.56 0.28 -2.03
CA HIS A 185 -14.79 0.89 -3.11
C HIS A 185 -13.55 1.63 -2.57
N VAL A 186 -13.68 2.41 -1.51
CA VAL A 186 -12.53 3.08 -0.86
C VAL A 186 -11.53 2.04 -0.35
N TYR A 187 -12.02 0.99 0.31
CA TYR A 187 -11.21 -0.12 0.81
C TYR A 187 -10.38 -0.78 -0.30
N ASP A 188 -11.04 -1.19 -1.39
CA ASP A 188 -10.40 -1.86 -2.52
C ASP A 188 -9.38 -0.94 -3.22
N MET A 189 -9.70 0.35 -3.38
CA MET A 189 -8.80 1.31 -4.01
C MET A 189 -7.58 1.63 -3.15
N MET A 190 -7.75 1.78 -1.84
CA MET A 190 -6.64 1.97 -0.90
C MET A 190 -5.70 0.76 -0.88
N ALA A 191 -6.28 -0.45 -0.86
CA ALA A 191 -5.54 -1.69 -0.94
C ALA A 191 -4.75 -1.83 -2.25
N LEU A 192 -5.38 -1.50 -3.39
CA LEU A 192 -4.77 -1.53 -4.72
C LEU A 192 -3.62 -0.53 -4.83
N GLY A 193 -3.86 0.72 -4.42
CA GLY A 193 -2.87 1.81 -4.47
C GLY A 193 -1.61 1.47 -3.69
N ASN A 194 -1.77 1.01 -2.44
CA ASN A 194 -0.65 0.68 -1.58
C ASN A 194 0.15 -0.54 -2.09
N THR A 195 -0.54 -1.60 -2.51
CA THR A 195 0.11 -2.81 -3.05
C THR A 195 0.88 -2.50 -4.34
N THR A 196 0.28 -1.71 -5.24
CA THR A 196 0.92 -1.32 -6.51
C THR A 196 2.16 -0.47 -6.26
N LEU A 197 2.07 0.52 -5.36
CA LEU A 197 3.20 1.36 -4.98
C LEU A 197 4.35 0.55 -4.38
N PHE A 198 4.04 -0.40 -3.49
CA PHE A 198 5.04 -1.27 -2.89
C PHE A 198 5.76 -2.12 -3.94
N LEU A 199 5.03 -2.78 -4.84
CA LEU A 199 5.60 -3.60 -5.90
C LEU A 199 6.40 -2.80 -6.91
N ASP A 200 6.14 -1.49 -7.04
CA ASP A 200 6.96 -0.60 -7.86
C ASP A 200 8.24 -0.15 -7.14
N VAL A 201 8.13 0.40 -5.93
CA VAL A 201 9.23 1.17 -5.33
C VAL A 201 10.15 0.33 -4.45
N TYR A 202 9.67 -0.74 -3.83
CA TYR A 202 10.51 -1.58 -2.97
C TYR A 202 11.66 -2.27 -3.74
N PRO A 203 11.44 -2.90 -4.92
CA PRO A 203 12.52 -3.51 -5.70
C PRO A 203 13.59 -2.52 -6.14
N LEU A 204 13.24 -1.24 -6.34
CA LEU A 204 14.21 -0.20 -6.71
C LEU A 204 15.22 0.03 -5.58
N HIS A 205 14.72 0.10 -4.34
CA HIS A 205 15.57 0.28 -3.17
C HIS A 205 16.43 -0.96 -2.89
N GLU A 206 15.87 -2.16 -3.04
CA GLU A 206 16.63 -3.40 -2.90
C GLU A 206 17.74 -3.48 -3.96
N PHE A 207 17.43 -3.21 -5.23
CA PHE A 207 18.43 -3.16 -6.29
C PHE A 207 19.55 -2.18 -5.94
N TYR A 208 19.19 -0.94 -5.59
CA TYR A 208 20.16 0.09 -5.23
C TYR A 208 21.02 -0.32 -4.03
N ALA A 209 20.43 -0.86 -2.97
CA ALA A 209 21.15 -1.27 -1.77
C ALA A 209 22.16 -2.41 -2.05
N LYS A 210 21.81 -3.33 -2.95
CA LYS A 210 22.66 -4.49 -3.30
C LYS A 210 23.70 -4.21 -4.37
N ARG A 211 23.34 -3.44 -5.39
CA ARG A 211 24.13 -3.28 -6.64
C ARG A 211 24.67 -1.87 -6.85
N GLY A 212 24.20 -0.90 -6.06
CA GLY A 212 24.59 0.50 -6.11
C GLY A 212 24.04 1.28 -7.30
N LEU A 213 24.26 2.59 -7.29
CA LEU A 213 23.73 3.51 -8.29
C LEU A 213 24.18 3.19 -9.73
N LYS A 214 25.45 2.80 -9.91
CA LYS A 214 26.03 2.58 -11.24
C LYS A 214 25.27 1.51 -12.01
N GLU A 215 25.02 0.37 -11.38
CA GLU A 215 24.29 -0.73 -12.01
C GLU A 215 22.79 -0.45 -12.06
N LEU A 216 22.23 0.25 -11.06
CA LEU A 216 20.82 0.68 -11.14
C LEU A 216 20.61 1.52 -12.40
N LYS A 217 21.48 2.51 -12.65
CA LYS A 217 21.42 3.37 -13.85
C LYS A 217 21.56 2.58 -15.14
N GLN A 218 22.41 1.55 -15.15
CA GLN A 218 22.61 0.70 -16.31
C GLN A 218 21.42 -0.23 -16.59
N CYS A 219 20.69 -0.65 -15.55
CA CYS A 219 19.66 -1.66 -15.67
C CYS A 219 18.23 -1.14 -15.61
N LEU A 220 17.99 0.11 -15.22
CA LEU A 220 16.65 0.62 -14.93
C LEU A 220 15.66 0.47 -16.09
N ASP A 221 16.11 0.72 -17.32
CA ASP A 221 15.33 0.58 -18.55
C ASP A 221 14.91 -0.88 -18.83
N ALA A 222 15.79 -1.84 -18.54
CA ALA A 222 15.52 -3.27 -18.71
C ALA A 222 14.46 -3.82 -17.73
N ARG A 223 14.00 -3.03 -16.76
CA ARG A 223 12.97 -3.44 -15.80
C ARG A 223 11.66 -3.80 -16.50
N VAL A 224 11.23 -3.01 -17.49
CA VAL A 224 9.98 -3.24 -18.24
C VAL A 224 9.93 -4.63 -18.89
N GLU A 225 11.09 -5.16 -19.30
CA GLU A 225 11.21 -6.40 -20.07
C GLU A 225 10.91 -7.67 -19.25
N ILE A 226 10.89 -7.58 -17.92
CA ILE A 226 10.62 -8.76 -17.10
C ILE A 226 9.13 -9.13 -17.09
N TYR A 227 8.25 -8.18 -17.42
CA TYR A 227 6.79 -8.38 -17.48
C TYR A 227 6.40 -9.31 -18.64
N GLY A 228 5.34 -10.10 -18.44
CA GLY A 228 4.81 -10.99 -19.48
C GLY A 228 5.62 -12.27 -19.74
N HIS A 229 6.67 -12.52 -18.94
CA HIS A 229 7.47 -13.74 -19.10
C HIS A 229 6.69 -15.00 -18.66
N PRO A 230 6.58 -16.04 -19.52
CA PRO A 230 5.66 -17.15 -19.27
C PRO A 230 6.06 -18.01 -18.06
N LYS A 231 7.36 -18.13 -17.76
CA LYS A 231 7.84 -18.92 -16.62
C LYS A 231 7.95 -18.14 -15.31
N PHE A 232 8.00 -16.80 -15.41
CA PHE A 232 8.29 -15.92 -14.29
C PHE A 232 7.38 -14.69 -14.41
N PRO A 233 6.06 -14.88 -14.27
CA PRO A 233 5.12 -13.77 -14.34
C PRO A 233 5.40 -12.79 -13.19
N VAL A 234 5.20 -11.50 -13.47
CA VAL A 234 5.23 -10.45 -12.45
C VAL A 234 3.83 -10.24 -11.91
N LEU A 235 3.72 -10.14 -10.59
CA LEU A 235 2.48 -9.76 -9.93
C LEU A 235 2.27 -8.25 -10.10
N TRP A 236 1.25 -7.88 -10.87
CA TRP A 236 0.96 -6.47 -11.17
C TRP A 236 -0.54 -6.18 -11.10
N PRO A 237 -1.10 -5.97 -9.89
CA PRO A 237 -2.54 -5.97 -9.65
C PRO A 237 -3.30 -4.85 -10.34
N VAL A 238 -2.64 -3.72 -10.63
CA VAL A 238 -3.24 -2.59 -11.36
C VAL A 238 -3.46 -2.88 -12.85
N GLY A 239 -2.76 -3.88 -13.40
CA GLY A 239 -2.82 -4.24 -14.82
C GLY A 239 -2.10 -3.25 -15.74
N GLN A 240 -1.67 -3.74 -16.92
CA GLN A 240 -0.87 -2.96 -17.88
C GLN A 240 -1.65 -1.82 -18.55
N GLU A 241 -2.96 -1.96 -18.70
CA GLU A 241 -3.79 -0.94 -19.36
C GLU A 241 -3.86 0.35 -18.53
N LYS A 242 -3.93 0.21 -17.20
CA LYS A 242 -4.05 1.34 -16.29
C LYS A 242 -2.68 1.92 -15.92
N LEU A 243 -1.69 1.06 -15.69
CA LEU A 243 -0.31 1.46 -15.42
C LEU A 243 0.68 0.42 -15.96
N GLN A 244 1.51 0.82 -16.92
CA GLN A 244 2.55 -0.05 -17.45
C GLN A 244 3.61 -0.36 -16.38
N PHE A 245 4.01 -1.63 -16.30
CA PHE A 245 5.01 -2.07 -15.32
C PHE A 245 6.41 -1.58 -15.66
N GLY A 246 7.18 -1.19 -14.64
CA GLY A 246 8.63 -1.04 -14.74
C GLY A 246 9.12 0.08 -15.66
N ARG A 247 8.28 1.09 -15.93
CA ARG A 247 8.64 2.24 -16.76
C ARG A 247 9.71 3.10 -16.07
N ASP A 248 10.69 3.54 -16.84
CA ASP A 248 11.88 4.29 -16.43
C ASP A 248 11.59 5.79 -16.25
N TYR A 249 10.84 6.13 -15.20
CA TYR A 249 10.58 7.53 -14.89
C TYR A 249 11.87 8.24 -14.39
N PRO A 250 12.21 9.44 -14.92
CA PRO A 250 13.44 10.15 -14.53
C PRO A 250 13.55 10.41 -13.03
N GLU A 251 12.41 10.64 -12.36
CA GLU A 251 12.35 10.88 -10.92
C GLU A 251 12.96 9.74 -10.10
N VAL A 252 12.90 8.50 -10.59
CA VAL A 252 13.51 7.33 -9.92
C VAL A 252 15.03 7.49 -9.86
N LEU A 253 15.67 7.71 -11.01
CA LEU A 253 17.12 7.82 -11.05
C LEU A 253 17.62 9.06 -10.29
N LEU A 254 16.92 10.19 -10.46
CA LEU A 254 17.24 11.44 -9.77
C LEU A 254 17.18 11.28 -8.24
N ALA A 255 16.26 10.47 -7.72
CA ALA A 255 16.20 10.20 -6.29
C ALA A 255 17.45 9.50 -5.77
N PHE A 256 17.87 8.41 -6.42
CA PHE A 256 19.06 7.66 -5.98
C PHE A 256 20.37 8.45 -6.24
N GLU A 257 20.42 9.27 -7.30
CA GLU A 257 21.52 10.23 -7.50
C GLU A 257 21.59 11.25 -6.36
N ALA A 258 20.46 11.74 -5.86
CA ALA A 258 20.41 12.64 -4.71
C ALA A 258 20.87 11.97 -3.40
N ILE A 259 20.55 10.67 -3.19
CA ILE A 259 21.08 9.89 -2.06
C ILE A 259 22.60 9.82 -2.09
N GLU A 260 23.21 9.51 -3.24
CA GLU A 260 24.67 9.47 -3.41
C GLU A 260 25.32 10.85 -3.19
N ALA A 261 24.63 11.92 -3.58
CA ALA A 261 25.09 13.30 -3.35
C ALA A 261 24.92 13.76 -1.88
N GLY A 262 24.25 12.98 -1.03
CA GLY A 262 23.95 13.33 0.35
C GLY A 262 22.75 14.29 0.52
N ASP A 263 22.01 14.58 -0.54
CA ASP A 263 20.80 15.42 -0.51
C ASP A 263 19.55 14.55 -0.31
N ILE A 264 19.37 14.12 0.94
CA ILE A 264 18.28 13.20 1.30
C ILE A 264 16.90 13.85 1.14
N ALA A 265 16.75 15.12 1.49
CA ALA A 265 15.48 15.84 1.32
C ALA A 265 15.06 15.87 -0.16
N ARG A 266 16.00 16.12 -1.06
CA ARG A 266 15.73 16.10 -2.51
C ARG A 266 15.44 14.70 -3.02
N SER A 267 16.11 13.67 -2.49
CA SER A 267 15.76 12.27 -2.78
C SER A 267 14.32 11.95 -2.42
N VAL A 268 13.85 12.39 -1.24
CA VAL A 268 12.47 12.16 -0.78
C VAL A 268 11.48 12.87 -1.70
N GLU A 269 11.77 14.10 -2.11
CA GLU A 269 10.93 14.85 -3.06
C GLU A 269 10.79 14.13 -4.40
N TYR A 270 11.89 13.62 -4.98
CA TYR A 270 11.84 12.88 -6.24
C TYR A 270 11.06 11.58 -6.14
N LEU A 271 11.26 10.79 -5.07
CA LEU A 271 10.46 9.57 -4.85
C LEU A 271 8.99 9.89 -4.60
N ALA A 272 8.68 10.95 -3.85
CA ALA A 272 7.32 11.41 -3.66
C ALA A 272 6.67 11.84 -4.99
N LEU A 273 7.39 12.54 -5.86
CA LEU A 273 6.90 12.89 -7.19
C LEU A 273 6.60 11.63 -8.01
N HIS A 274 7.50 10.65 -8.02
CA HIS A 274 7.29 9.39 -8.72
C HIS A 274 6.05 8.65 -8.17
N GLU A 275 5.97 8.45 -6.85
CA GLU A 275 4.84 7.84 -6.16
C GLU A 275 3.52 8.56 -6.51
N GLN A 276 3.46 9.87 -6.29
CA GLN A 276 2.20 10.61 -6.33
C GLN A 276 1.73 10.87 -7.76
N LYS A 277 2.64 11.09 -8.71
CA LYS A 277 2.34 11.42 -10.12
C LYS A 277 2.26 10.20 -11.01
N ASN A 278 3.26 9.33 -10.93
CA ASN A 278 3.48 8.28 -11.91
C ASN A 278 2.82 6.98 -11.50
N ILE A 279 2.62 6.76 -10.19
CA ILE A 279 1.99 5.53 -9.66
C ILE A 279 0.57 5.80 -9.17
N LEU A 280 0.38 6.61 -8.12
CA LEU A 280 -0.92 6.77 -7.47
C LEU A 280 -1.93 7.55 -8.31
N GLN A 281 -1.50 8.56 -9.08
CA GLN A 281 -2.42 9.30 -9.95
C GLN A 281 -3.14 8.38 -10.96
N PRO A 282 -2.43 7.59 -11.80
CA PRO A 282 -3.12 6.66 -12.70
C PRO A 282 -3.78 5.49 -11.98
N THR A 283 -3.23 5.01 -10.85
CA THR A 283 -3.76 3.83 -10.14
C THR A 283 -5.06 4.12 -9.41
N ILE A 284 -5.15 5.25 -8.69
CA ILE A 284 -6.31 5.52 -7.82
C ILE A 284 -6.95 6.89 -8.04
N TYR A 285 -6.19 7.97 -8.23
CA TYR A 285 -6.77 9.32 -8.23
C TYR A 285 -7.43 9.74 -9.56
N LYS A 286 -7.30 8.95 -10.64
CA LYS A 286 -8.11 9.09 -11.86
C LYS A 286 -9.49 8.41 -11.74
N ASP A 287 -9.72 7.62 -10.69
CA ASP A 287 -11.01 7.00 -10.45
C ASP A 287 -12.02 8.04 -9.94
N ARG A 288 -13.05 8.32 -10.75
CA ARG A 288 -14.01 9.39 -10.46
C ARG A 288 -14.82 9.12 -9.19
N GLN A 289 -15.12 7.85 -8.90
CA GLN A 289 -15.88 7.47 -7.72
C GLN A 289 -15.05 7.70 -6.46
N LEU A 290 -13.79 7.25 -6.44
CA LEU A 290 -12.88 7.49 -5.32
C LEU A 290 -12.68 8.99 -5.09
N THR A 291 -12.41 9.77 -6.14
CA THR A 291 -12.21 11.21 -6.01
C THR A 291 -13.45 11.91 -5.43
N ALA A 292 -14.65 11.54 -5.88
CA ALA A 292 -15.88 12.08 -5.31
C ALA A 292 -16.04 11.75 -3.82
N LEU A 293 -15.72 10.50 -3.43
CA LEU A 293 -15.80 10.06 -2.03
C LEU A 293 -14.77 10.76 -1.14
N LEU A 294 -13.53 10.93 -1.60
CA LEU A 294 -12.48 11.65 -0.85
C LEU A 294 -12.85 13.13 -0.64
N ARG A 295 -13.33 13.81 -1.67
CA ARG A 295 -13.81 15.20 -1.57
C ARG A 295 -15.00 15.31 -0.61
N GLY A 296 -15.97 14.41 -0.73
CA GLY A 296 -17.14 14.35 0.16
C GLY A 296 -16.74 14.13 1.63
N ASN A 297 -15.84 13.19 1.89
CA ASN A 297 -15.27 12.94 3.21
C ASN A 297 -14.56 14.19 3.76
N HIS A 298 -13.70 14.83 2.96
CA HIS A 298 -12.97 16.01 3.41
C HIS A 298 -13.90 17.19 3.74
N ALA A 299 -14.85 17.49 2.86
CA ALA A 299 -15.84 18.53 3.08
C ALA A 299 -16.66 18.26 4.35
N SER A 300 -17.11 17.02 4.55
CA SER A 300 -17.84 16.61 5.75
C SER A 300 -17.00 16.74 7.03
N TYR A 301 -15.74 16.30 7.01
CA TYR A 301 -14.83 16.42 8.14
C TYR A 301 -14.58 17.89 8.53
N VAL A 302 -14.34 18.74 7.54
CA VAL A 302 -14.03 20.16 7.76
C VAL A 302 -15.27 20.95 8.20
N THR A 303 -16.45 20.67 7.62
CA THR A 303 -17.68 21.41 7.93
C THR A 303 -18.44 20.84 9.13
N GLY A 304 -18.14 19.61 9.55
CA GLY A 304 -18.91 18.88 10.54
C GLY A 304 -20.27 18.39 10.06
N PHE A 305 -20.54 18.45 8.74
CA PHE A 305 -21.83 18.08 8.16
C PHE A 305 -21.68 17.18 6.90
N PRO A 306 -22.32 15.99 6.87
CA PRO A 306 -23.07 15.34 7.95
C PRO A 306 -22.16 14.84 9.09
N SER A 307 -22.64 14.90 10.33
CA SER A 307 -21.85 14.50 11.50
C SER A 307 -21.60 12.99 11.57
N GLY A 308 -20.43 12.58 12.09
CA GLY A 308 -20.22 11.23 12.64
C GLY A 308 -19.53 10.19 11.73
N VAL A 309 -19.26 10.51 10.47
CA VAL A 309 -18.74 9.54 9.48
C VAL A 309 -17.36 9.91 8.97
N ALA A 310 -17.11 11.21 8.83
CA ALA A 310 -15.95 11.68 8.10
C ALA A 310 -14.65 11.52 8.91
N GLN A 311 -13.62 11.01 8.25
CA GLN A 311 -12.29 10.87 8.82
C GLN A 311 -11.38 12.01 8.38
N ALA A 312 -10.51 12.42 9.30
CA ALA A 312 -9.44 13.36 8.98
C ALA A 312 -8.52 12.78 7.89
N ILE A 313 -8.21 13.56 6.87
CA ILE A 313 -7.09 13.26 5.99
C ILE A 313 -5.85 13.79 6.69
N GLU A 314 -5.12 12.88 7.35
CA GLU A 314 -3.95 13.19 8.15
C GLU A 314 -2.90 12.09 8.08
N LEU A 315 -1.65 12.44 8.34
CA LEU A 315 -0.55 11.50 8.56
C LEU A 315 -0.05 11.65 9.99
N THR A 316 -0.10 10.56 10.75
CA THR A 316 0.42 10.55 12.12
C THR A 316 1.72 9.72 12.18
N LEU A 317 2.83 10.38 12.57
CA LEU A 317 4.17 9.82 12.73
C LEU A 317 4.32 9.03 14.05
N THR A 318 3.38 8.12 14.28
CA THR A 318 3.35 7.16 15.39
C THR A 318 2.93 5.79 14.86
N SER A 319 3.18 4.73 15.62
CA SER A 319 2.75 3.36 15.28
C SER A 319 1.23 3.15 15.38
N GLN A 320 0.50 4.08 15.99
CA GLN A 320 -0.92 3.96 16.31
C GLN A 320 -1.80 4.66 15.26
N CYS A 321 -3.07 4.26 15.17
CA CYS A 321 -4.06 4.91 14.30
C CYS A 321 -4.64 6.20 14.90
N GLN A 322 -4.53 6.39 16.21
CA GLN A 322 -5.10 7.55 16.88
C GLN A 322 -4.26 8.80 16.63
N ARG A 323 -4.96 9.91 16.38
CA ARG A 323 -4.38 11.24 16.30
C ARG A 323 -3.64 11.58 17.60
N VAL A 324 -2.50 12.26 17.48
CA VAL A 324 -1.76 12.83 18.62
C VAL A 324 -1.63 14.34 18.47
N THR A 325 -1.62 15.06 19.59
CA THR A 325 -1.65 16.54 19.62
C THR A 325 -0.28 17.19 19.84
N ASP A 326 0.80 16.41 19.84
CA ASP A 326 2.17 16.85 20.13
C ASP A 326 3.00 17.19 18.88
N GLY A 327 2.31 17.53 17.78
CA GLY A 327 2.95 17.91 16.52
C GLY A 327 3.47 16.75 15.68
N ARG A 328 3.15 15.50 16.01
CA ARG A 328 3.45 14.32 15.17
C ARG A 328 2.34 13.99 14.16
N THR A 329 1.21 14.70 14.21
CA THR A 329 0.13 14.58 13.22
C THR A 329 0.13 15.77 12.27
N ILE A 330 0.22 15.49 10.98
CA ILE A 330 0.14 16.44 9.88
C ILE A 330 -1.24 16.28 9.23
N GLY A 331 -2.04 17.36 9.15
CA GLY A 331 -3.33 17.34 8.48
C GLY A 331 -3.23 17.86 7.04
N PHE A 332 -4.12 17.41 6.15
CA PHE A 332 -4.18 17.85 4.75
C PHE A 332 -4.55 19.32 4.61
N GLY A 333 -5.43 19.82 5.47
CA GLY A 333 -5.90 21.21 5.45
C GLY A 333 -7.24 21.39 6.13
N SER A 334 -7.67 22.64 6.24
CA SER A 334 -8.96 23.05 6.82
C SER A 334 -9.87 23.73 5.80
N ASN A 335 -9.51 23.76 4.52
CA ASN A 335 -10.36 24.27 3.45
C ASN A 335 -11.31 23.16 2.97
N PRO A 336 -12.64 23.31 3.07
CA PRO A 336 -13.57 22.25 2.69
C PRO A 336 -13.55 21.93 1.18
N LEU A 337 -12.98 22.81 0.36
CA LEU A 337 -12.79 22.61 -1.09
C LEU A 337 -11.43 22.02 -1.45
N ALA A 338 -10.57 21.72 -0.46
CA ALA A 338 -9.31 21.06 -0.73
C ALA A 338 -9.56 19.64 -1.28
N ASP A 339 -8.71 19.23 -2.21
CA ASP A 339 -8.87 17.96 -2.91
C ASP A 339 -7.56 17.17 -2.92
N LEU A 340 -7.57 16.04 -2.22
CA LEU A 340 -6.46 15.10 -2.19
C LEU A 340 -6.18 14.50 -3.57
N SER A 341 -7.16 14.43 -4.48
CA SER A 341 -6.93 13.91 -5.83
C SER A 341 -6.14 14.85 -6.74
N GLU A 342 -6.13 16.15 -6.42
CA GLU A 342 -5.33 17.17 -7.12
C GLU A 342 -3.86 17.06 -6.74
N ILE A 343 -3.02 16.81 -7.73
CA ILE A 343 -1.61 16.48 -7.52
C ILE A 343 -0.85 17.57 -6.76
N ASN A 344 -1.09 18.85 -7.05
CA ASN A 344 -0.35 19.94 -6.43
C ASN A 344 -0.68 20.07 -4.93
N GLN A 345 -1.96 19.95 -4.58
CA GLN A 345 -2.40 20.00 -3.18
C GLN A 345 -1.90 18.78 -2.40
N ARG A 346 -1.96 17.60 -3.02
CA ARG A 346 -1.43 16.37 -2.42
C ARG A 346 0.09 16.42 -2.23
N MET A 347 0.83 16.93 -3.21
CA MET A 347 2.28 17.10 -3.10
C MET A 347 2.66 18.07 -1.99
N GLU A 348 1.92 19.17 -1.80
CA GLU A 348 2.15 20.09 -0.68
C GLU A 348 2.03 19.36 0.66
N PHE A 349 0.97 18.59 0.86
CA PHE A 349 0.77 17.77 2.06
C PHE A 349 1.88 16.73 2.27
N VAL A 350 2.27 16.01 1.20
CA VAL A 350 3.34 14.99 1.26
C VAL A 350 4.68 15.62 1.63
N LEU A 351 5.02 16.78 1.06
CA LEU A 351 6.29 17.45 1.35
C LEU A 351 6.30 18.10 2.75
N GLN A 352 5.15 18.56 3.25
CA GLN A 352 5.02 18.98 4.66
C GLN A 352 5.28 17.81 5.61
N ALA A 353 4.71 16.63 5.31
CA ALA A 353 4.96 15.41 6.07
C ALA A 353 6.43 14.99 6.03
N ALA A 354 7.07 15.04 4.86
CA ALA A 354 8.50 14.75 4.69
C ALA A 354 9.38 15.72 5.50
N ALA A 355 9.12 17.02 5.42
CA ALA A 355 9.86 18.02 6.18
C ALA A 355 9.70 17.81 7.69
N ARG A 356 8.48 17.44 8.15
CA ARG A 356 8.26 17.15 9.57
C ARG A 356 8.99 15.88 10.02
N PHE A 357 8.99 14.85 9.20
CA PHE A 357 9.73 13.61 9.47
C PHE A 357 11.23 13.88 9.59
N ASP A 358 11.82 14.62 8.64
CA ASP A 358 13.23 15.01 8.70
C ASP A 358 13.54 15.88 9.93
N GLN A 359 12.70 16.88 10.23
CA GLN A 359 12.87 17.69 11.44
C GLN A 359 12.91 16.82 12.71
N MET A 360 12.00 15.85 12.83
CA MET A 360 11.94 14.94 13.98
C MET A 360 13.15 14.02 14.09
N LEU A 361 13.79 13.66 12.98
CA LEU A 361 15.06 12.93 13.00
C LEU A 361 16.22 13.76 13.56
N ASN A 362 16.10 15.08 13.51
CA ASN A 362 17.12 16.05 13.89
C ASN A 362 16.82 16.78 15.22
N ASP A 363 15.71 16.46 15.89
CA ASP A 363 15.31 17.06 17.17
C ASP A 363 15.12 16.03 18.30
N HIS A 364 14.53 16.47 19.42
CA HIS A 364 14.30 15.64 20.61
C HIS A 364 13.30 14.48 20.37
N ASN A 365 12.52 14.50 19.28
CA ASN A 365 11.54 13.47 18.94
C ASN A 365 12.15 12.23 18.28
N ARG A 366 13.44 12.27 17.91
CA ARG A 366 14.11 11.19 17.18
C ARG A 366 13.88 9.82 17.82
N ASN A 367 14.07 9.70 19.13
CA ASN A 367 13.91 8.43 19.83
C ASN A 367 12.47 7.90 19.75
N ALA A 368 11.47 8.77 19.89
CA ALA A 368 10.06 8.38 19.78
C ALA A 368 9.68 7.97 18.35
N LEU A 369 10.27 8.63 17.34
CA LEU A 369 10.09 8.28 15.93
C LEU A 369 10.72 6.92 15.61
N GLU A 370 11.96 6.69 16.04
CA GLU A 370 12.66 5.41 15.89
C GLU A 370 11.93 4.28 16.61
N GLN A 371 11.42 4.53 17.83
CA GLN A 371 10.59 3.57 18.54
C GLN A 371 9.33 3.22 17.75
N SER A 372 8.64 4.23 17.21
CA SER A 372 7.43 4.01 16.41
C SER A 372 7.70 3.15 15.16
N ILE A 373 8.85 3.35 14.50
CA ILE A 373 9.26 2.52 13.35
C ILE A 373 9.55 1.08 13.80
N ASN A 374 10.24 0.88 14.94
CA ASN A 374 10.48 -0.46 15.48
C ASN A 374 9.18 -1.19 15.88
N GLU A 375 8.19 -0.45 16.40
CA GLU A 375 6.85 -0.98 16.69
C GLU A 375 6.11 -1.38 15.40
N ILE A 376 6.25 -0.62 14.31
CA ILE A 376 5.72 -0.99 12.98
C ILE A 376 6.36 -2.30 12.49
N VAL A 377 7.68 -2.48 12.64
CA VAL A 377 8.35 -3.74 12.29
C VAL A 377 7.79 -4.90 13.13
N SER A 378 7.66 -4.71 14.44
CA SER A 378 7.25 -5.75 15.39
C SER A 378 5.79 -6.16 15.19
N SER A 379 4.91 -5.20 14.89
CA SER A 379 3.49 -5.45 14.60
C SER A 379 3.26 -6.16 13.27
N GLY A 380 4.12 -5.94 12.27
CA GLY A 380 4.11 -6.72 11.03
C GLY A 380 4.92 -8.03 11.08
N SER A 381 5.58 -8.34 12.21
CA SER A 381 6.28 -9.62 12.43
C SER A 381 5.38 -10.69 13.08
N LYS A 382 4.11 -10.37 13.37
CA LYS A 382 3.07 -11.37 13.64
C LYS A 382 2.51 -11.85 12.30
N LEU A 383 3.28 -12.70 11.63
CA LEU A 383 2.83 -13.58 10.55
C LEU A 383 2.54 -14.95 11.18
#